data_AF-D1AFF4-F1
#
_entry.id   AF-D1AFF4-F1
#
_cell.length_a   1.000
_cell.length_b   1.000
_cell.length_c   1.000
_cell.angle_alpha   90.00
_cell.angle_beta   90.00
_cell.angle_gamma   90.00
#
_symmetry.space_group_name_H-M   'P 1'
#
loop_
_entity.id
_entity.type
_entity.pdbx_description
1 polymer ?
#
loop_
_entity_poly.entity_id
_entity_poly.type
_entity_poly.pdbx_seq_one_letter_code
_entity_poly.pdbx_strand_id
1 'polypeptide(L)'
;MENLVGFLLFIIIIGGLMLLFSVYTRFLAKLSSKQLKKRLESGKIDDAKLVKLYNTYKKQKDNKLMAFLLSGIFYKSYLKIPEAAYNLYEQEMIKRNLPLQ
;
A
#
# COMPACT_ATOMS: atom_id res chain seq x y z
N MET A 1 28.64 21.53 -21.95
CA MET A 1 28.79 21.42 -20.48
C MET A 1 27.50 21.79 -19.76
N GLU A 2 26.91 22.97 -20.01
CA GLU A 2 25.67 23.42 -19.35
C GLU A 2 24.47 22.47 -19.53
N ASN A 3 24.24 21.94 -20.73
CA ASN A 3 23.16 20.97 -20.98
C ASN A 3 23.33 19.65 -20.20
N LEU A 4 24.58 19.22 -19.98
CA LEU A 4 24.92 18.01 -19.22
C LEU A 4 24.68 18.23 -17.72
N VAL A 5 25.07 19.41 -17.20
CA VAL A 5 24.82 19.80 -15.81
C VAL A 5 23.32 19.93 -15.54
N GLY A 6 22.57 20.58 -16.44
CA GLY A 6 21.11 20.70 -16.33
C GLY A 6 20.41 19.34 -16.34
N PHE A 7 20.84 18.42 -17.20
CA PHE A 7 20.32 17.06 -17.25
C PHE A 7 20.60 16.25 -15.98
N LEU A 8 21.83 16.35 -15.43
CA LEU A 8 22.18 15.70 -14.16
C LEU A 8 21.36 16.25 -12.98
N LEU A 9 21.19 17.57 -12.90
CA LEU A 9 20.35 18.20 -11.87
C LEU A 9 18.90 17.74 -11.96
N PHE A 10 18.35 17.60 -13.18
CA PHE A 10 17.01 17.08 -13.39
C PHE A 10 16.85 15.65 -12.87
N ILE A 11 17.81 14.75 -13.14
CA ILE A 11 17.81 13.38 -12.62
C ILE A 11 17.86 13.38 -11.09
N ILE A 12 18.70 14.22 -10.48
CA ILE A 12 18.82 14.33 -9.02
C ILE A 12 17.49 14.79 -8.41
N ILE A 13 16.85 15.80 -8.99
CA ILE A 13 15.56 16.32 -8.51
C ILE A 13 14.48 15.24 -8.61
N ILE A 14 14.37 14.57 -9.75
CA ILE A 14 13.41 13.46 -9.92
C ILE A 14 13.70 12.37 -8.91
N GLY A 15 14.95 11.90 -8.82
CA GLY A 15 15.36 10.86 -7.87
C GLY A 15 15.02 11.24 -6.42
N GLY A 16 15.27 12.50 -6.03
CA GLY A 16 14.90 13.04 -4.73
C GLY A 16 13.38 13.01 -4.48
N LEU A 17 12.58 13.46 -5.45
CA LEU A 17 11.11 13.37 -5.38
C LEU A 17 10.64 11.92 -5.27
N MET A 18 11.30 10.99 -5.98
CA MET A 18 10.94 9.58 -5.90
C MET A 18 11.20 8.98 -4.51
N LEU A 19 12.33 9.35 -3.90
CA LEU A 19 12.66 8.95 -2.54
C LEU A 19 11.67 9.53 -1.53
N LEU A 20 11.36 10.82 -1.63
CA LEU A 20 10.36 11.48 -0.78
C LEU A 20 9.00 10.80 -0.89
N PHE A 21 8.54 10.51 -2.12
CA PHE A 21 7.29 9.80 -2.33
C PHE A 21 7.29 8.40 -1.70
N SER A 22 8.39 7.65 -1.85
CA SER A 22 8.56 6.33 -1.23
C SER A 22 8.52 6.38 0.31
N VAL A 23 9.13 7.41 0.91
CA VAL A 23 9.06 7.63 2.37
C VAL A 23 7.63 7.99 2.78
N TYR A 24 6.98 8.88 2.04
CA TYR A 24 5.60 9.29 2.28
C TYR A 24 4.62 8.11 2.25
N THR A 25 4.67 7.25 1.23
CA THR A 25 3.74 6.10 1.16
C THR A 25 3.99 5.08 2.26
N ARG A 26 5.25 4.88 2.68
CA ARG A 26 5.56 4.03 3.86
C ARG A 26 4.98 4.61 5.14
N PHE A 27 5.08 5.93 5.32
CA PHE A 27 4.50 6.60 6.48
C PHE A 27 2.98 6.47 6.50
N LEU A 28 2.32 6.71 5.36
CA LEU A 28 0.88 6.48 5.22
C LEU A 28 0.50 5.03 5.50
N ALA A 29 1.19 4.06 4.90
CA ALA A 29 0.92 2.64 5.14
C ALA A 29 1.02 2.30 6.63
N LYS A 30 2.02 2.84 7.35
CA LYS A 30 2.18 2.64 8.80
C LYS A 30 1.03 3.26 9.60
N LEU A 31 0.61 4.48 9.27
CA LEU A 31 -0.52 5.15 9.93
C LEU A 31 -1.83 4.40 9.69
N SER A 32 -2.14 4.08 8.43
CA SER A 32 -3.32 3.32 8.04
C SER A 32 -3.34 1.95 8.71
N SER A 33 -2.20 1.25 8.76
CA SER A 33 -2.09 -0.04 9.45
C SER A 33 -2.37 0.08 10.94
N LYS A 34 -1.86 1.13 11.60
CA LYS A 34 -2.10 1.36 13.04
C LYS A 34 -3.59 1.60 13.32
N GLN A 35 -4.26 2.39 12.50
CA GLN A 35 -5.70 2.65 12.63
C GLN A 35 -6.51 1.38 12.33
N LEU A 36 -6.15 0.64 11.29
CA LEU A 36 -6.80 -0.60 10.92
C LEU A 36 -6.67 -1.66 12.01
N LYS A 37 -5.47 -1.84 12.57
CA LYS A 37 -5.23 -2.77 13.67
C LYS A 37 -6.14 -2.47 14.86
N LYS A 38 -6.20 -1.21 15.31
CA LYS A 38 -7.13 -0.79 16.38
C LYS A 38 -8.59 -1.11 16.04
N ARG A 39 -8.99 -0.94 14.79
CA ARG A 39 -10.36 -1.23 14.33
C ARG A 39 -10.64 -2.73 14.37
N LEU A 40 -9.71 -3.57 13.95
CA LEU A 40 -9.84 -5.03 14.01
C LEU A 40 -9.92 -5.51 15.47
N GLU A 41 -9.02 -5.01 16.33
CA GLU A 41 -8.99 -5.31 17.77
C GLU A 41 -10.27 -4.89 18.49
N SER A 42 -10.94 -3.83 18.02
CA SER A 42 -12.21 -3.38 18.62
C SER A 42 -13.38 -4.35 18.40
N GLY A 43 -13.22 -5.39 17.58
CA GLY A 43 -14.27 -6.36 17.28
C GLY A 43 -15.42 -5.82 16.43
N LYS A 44 -15.38 -4.54 16.02
CA LYS A 44 -16.46 -3.85 15.28
C LYS A 44 -16.60 -4.24 13.81
N ILE A 45 -15.83 -5.23 13.34
CA ILE A 45 -15.89 -5.74 11.97
C ILE A 45 -16.43 -7.16 12.08
N ASP A 46 -17.64 -7.38 11.57
CA ASP A 46 -18.22 -8.72 11.44
C ASP A 46 -17.47 -9.55 10.39
N ASP A 47 -17.67 -10.86 10.43
CA ASP A 47 -16.90 -11.80 9.59
C ASP A 47 -17.23 -11.66 8.10
N ALA A 48 -18.48 -11.39 7.74
CA ALA A 48 -18.87 -11.19 6.34
C ALA A 48 -18.17 -9.97 5.74
N LYS A 49 -18.08 -8.88 6.51
CA LYS A 49 -17.36 -7.67 6.14
C LYS A 49 -15.85 -7.90 6.11
N LEU A 50 -15.31 -8.67 7.05
CA LEU A 50 -13.89 -9.01 7.09
C LEU A 50 -13.48 -9.79 5.84
N VAL A 51 -14.23 -10.82 5.45
CA VAL A 51 -14.03 -11.60 4.21
C VAL A 51 -14.07 -10.68 2.98
N LYS A 52 -15.07 -9.80 2.90
CA LYS A 52 -15.20 -8.85 1.79
C LYS A 52 -13.99 -7.92 1.69
N LEU A 53 -13.54 -7.39 2.83
CA LEU A 53 -12.36 -6.51 2.89
C LEU A 53 -11.09 -7.26 2.50
N TYR A 54 -10.87 -8.45 3.05
CA TYR A 54 -9.74 -9.33 2.67
C TYR A 54 -9.66 -9.52 1.15
N ASN A 55 -10.75 -9.96 0.53
CA ASN A 55 -10.82 -10.20 -0.92
C ASN A 55 -10.62 -8.91 -1.74
N THR A 56 -11.12 -7.78 -1.26
CA THR A 56 -10.95 -6.48 -1.92
C THR A 56 -9.47 -6.08 -1.92
N TYR A 57 -8.81 -6.16 -0.77
CA TYR A 57 -7.40 -5.79 -0.66
C TYR A 57 -6.46 -6.80 -1.31
N LYS A 58 -6.85 -8.08 -1.41
CA LYS A 58 -6.17 -9.09 -2.24
C LYS A 58 -6.15 -8.68 -3.71
N LYS A 59 -7.31 -8.33 -4.27
CA LYS A 59 -7.40 -7.83 -5.66
C LYS A 59 -6.58 -6.55 -5.86
N GLN A 60 -6.58 -5.63 -4.91
CA GLN A 60 -5.84 -4.38 -5.02
C GLN A 60 -4.33 -4.58 -4.95
N LYS A 61 -3.81 -5.43 -4.03
CA LYS A 61 -2.37 -5.69 -3.94
C LYS A 61 -1.84 -6.42 -5.18
N ASP A 62 -2.66 -7.29 -5.78
CA ASP A 62 -2.26 -8.13 -6.91
C ASP A 62 -2.41 -7.40 -8.26
N ASN A 63 -3.27 -6.38 -8.35
CA ASN A 63 -3.48 -5.60 -9.57
C ASN A 63 -2.38 -4.55 -9.79
N LYS A 64 -1.19 -5.03 -10.14
CA LYS A 64 -0.02 -4.21 -10.43
C LYS A 64 -0.22 -3.30 -11.66
N LEU A 65 -0.99 -3.76 -12.65
CA LEU A 65 -1.27 -2.98 -13.86
C LEU A 65 -2.07 -1.72 -13.51
N MET A 66 -3.16 -1.86 -12.76
CA MET A 66 -3.93 -0.70 -12.30
C MET A 66 -3.11 0.23 -11.42
N ALA A 67 -2.29 -0.32 -10.51
CA ALA A 67 -1.38 0.49 -9.69
C ALA A 67 -0.39 1.29 -10.56
N PHE A 68 0.15 0.68 -11.61
CA PHE A 68 1.02 1.35 -12.57
C PHE A 68 0.29 2.44 -13.36
N LEU A 69 -0.94 2.20 -13.81
CA LEU A 69 -1.72 3.21 -14.52
C LEU A 69 -2.07 4.42 -13.62
N LEU A 70 -2.32 4.19 -12.33
CA LEU A 70 -2.68 5.26 -11.38
C LEU A 70 -1.50 6.03 -10.80
N SER A 71 -0.33 5.41 -10.70
CA SER A 71 0.82 6.01 -10.00
C SER A 71 2.15 5.94 -10.78
N GLY A 72 2.11 5.47 -12.02
CA GLY A 72 3.26 5.38 -12.91
C GLY A 72 4.42 4.60 -12.30
N ILE A 73 5.61 5.19 -12.38
CA ILE A 73 6.84 4.62 -11.80
C ILE A 73 6.76 4.40 -10.28
N PHE A 74 5.80 5.04 -9.59
CA PHE A 74 5.62 4.93 -8.16
C PHE A 74 4.77 3.75 -7.71
N TYR A 75 4.30 2.90 -8.63
CA TYR A 75 3.37 1.81 -8.34
C TYR A 75 3.84 0.86 -7.24
N LYS A 76 5.14 0.54 -7.18
CA LYS A 76 5.70 -0.30 -6.12
C LYS A 76 5.55 0.35 -4.74
N SER A 77 5.76 1.66 -4.66
CA SER A 77 5.61 2.42 -3.41
C SER A 77 4.14 2.56 -3.03
N TYR A 78 3.25 2.71 -4.02
CA TYR A 78 1.80 2.76 -3.84
C TYR A 78 1.23 1.43 -3.31
N LEU A 79 1.65 0.29 -3.88
CA LEU A 79 1.16 -1.04 -3.53
C LEU A 79 1.43 -1.45 -2.07
N LYS A 80 2.38 -0.80 -1.39
CA LYS A 80 2.65 -1.05 0.03
C LYS A 80 1.44 -0.76 0.94
N ILE A 81 0.55 0.14 0.52
CA ILE A 81 -0.65 0.49 1.30
C ILE A 81 -1.66 -0.67 1.27
N PRO A 82 -2.16 -1.13 0.09
CA PRO A 82 -3.08 -2.26 0.05
C PRO A 82 -2.44 -3.57 0.53
N GLU A 83 -1.13 -3.77 0.34
CA GLU A 83 -0.41 -4.92 0.88
C GLU A 83 -0.43 -4.95 2.42
N ALA A 84 -0.14 -3.82 3.08
CA ALA A 84 -0.17 -3.75 4.53
C ALA A 84 -1.58 -3.99 5.10
N ALA A 85 -2.61 -3.47 4.43
CA ALA A 85 -4.01 -3.71 4.80
C ALA A 85 -4.40 -5.19 4.59
N TYR A 86 -4.03 -5.79 3.45
CA TYR A 86 -4.25 -7.21 3.17
C TYR A 86 -3.65 -8.09 4.26
N ASN A 87 -2.39 -7.87 4.65
CA ASN A 87 -1.72 -8.68 5.66
C ASN A 87 -2.44 -8.62 7.02
N LEU A 88 -2.96 -7.44 7.40
CA LEU A 88 -3.74 -7.30 8.64
C LEU A 88 -5.09 -8.02 8.58
N TYR A 89 -5.78 -7.96 7.43
CA TYR A 89 -7.03 -8.70 7.25
C TYR A 89 -6.80 -10.20 7.21
N GLU A 90 -5.73 -10.67 6.56
CA GLU A 90 -5.34 -12.08 6.52
C GLU A 90 -5.06 -12.62 7.92
N GLN A 91 -4.31 -11.89 8.75
CA GLN A 91 -4.06 -12.27 10.14
C GLN A 91 -5.35 -12.36 10.97
N GLU A 92 -6.27 -11.40 10.80
CA GLU A 92 -7.55 -11.44 11.52
C GLU A 92 -8.45 -12.58 11.02
N MET A 93 -8.46 -12.86 9.71
CA MET A 93 -9.17 -14.01 9.13
C MET A 93 -8.67 -15.33 9.72
N ILE A 94 -7.34 -15.51 9.81
CA ILE A 94 -6.70 -16.68 10.42
C ILE A 94 -7.10 -16.79 11.90
N LYS A 95 -7.03 -15.68 12.65
CA LYS A 95 -7.38 -15.64 14.08
C LYS A 95 -8.83 -16.08 14.33
N ARG A 96 -9.74 -15.78 13.41
CA ARG A 96 -11.17 -16.14 13.49
C ARG A 96 -11.52 -17.46 12.79
N ASN A 97 -10.52 -18.18 12.29
CA ASN A 97 -10.68 -19.43 11.55
C ASN A 97 -11.63 -19.31 10.33
N LEU A 98 -11.53 -18.19 9.61
CA LEU A 98 -12.33 -17.88 8.43
C LEU A 98 -11.64 -18.37 7.14
N PRO A 99 -12.40 -18.71 6.08
CA PRO A 99 -11.84 -19.26 4.85
C PRO A 99 -11.00 -18.22 4.09
N LEU A 100 -9.76 -18.57 3.75
CA LEU A 100 -8.88 -17.79 2.89
C LEU A 100 -9.14 -18.21 1.43
N GLN A 101 -9.74 -17.31 0.63
CA GLN A 101 -10.06 -17.52 -0.78
C GLN A 101 -9.13 -16.73 -1.68
#